data_AF-A0AAJ2R8T6-F1
#
_entry.id   AF-A0AAJ2R8T6-F1
#
_cell.length_a   1.000
_cell.length_b   1.000
_cell.length_c   1.000
_cell.angle_alpha   90.00
_cell.angle_beta   90.00
_cell.angle_gamma   90.00
#
_symmetry.space_group_name_H-M   'P 1'
#
loop_
_entity.id
_entity.type
_entity.pdbx_description
1 polymer ?
#
loop_
_entity_poly.entity_id
_entity_poly.type
_entity_poly.pdbx_seq_one_letter_code
_entity_poly.pdbx_strand_id
1 'polypeptide(L)'
;MSQTPADLYAQEMIMRAKAKAKATEAAALRLEAKGEKRAVEAYNLRARAKALSAEAAQLRNEAKLVRKEAVKGIEIQAELMVKRMPPEFGGWGILKTRAYTKLLDLLVSQAKRVQPNLALATQAHTLLLGHAAWTDAEANRLGCLPKNPKSLA
;
A
#
# COMPACT_ATOMS: atom_id res chain seq x y z
N MET A 1 17.09 10.37 -2.23
CA MET A 1 16.27 9.59 -1.29
C MET A 1 15.38 8.66 -2.12
N SER A 2 15.67 7.36 -2.17
CA SER A 2 14.80 6.37 -2.81
C SER A 2 13.49 6.26 -2.02
N GLN A 3 12.33 6.35 -2.68
CA GLN A 3 11.03 6.15 -2.02
C GLN A 3 10.96 4.74 -1.41
N THR A 4 10.51 4.63 -0.17
CA THR A 4 10.33 3.32 0.46
C THR A 4 9.09 2.63 -0.11
N PRO A 5 8.97 1.30 -0.01
CA PRO A 5 7.75 0.60 -0.41
C PRO A 5 6.50 1.10 0.33
N ALA A 6 6.65 1.59 1.57
CA ALA A 6 5.57 2.19 2.34
C ALA A 6 5.12 3.53 1.75
N ASP A 7 6.05 4.37 1.30
CA ASP A 7 5.75 5.65 0.64
C ASP A 7 4.98 5.43 -0.67
N LEU A 8 5.42 4.47 -1.48
CA LEU A 8 4.75 4.10 -2.72
C LEU A 8 3.33 3.57 -2.47
N TYR A 9 3.15 2.75 -1.43
CA TYR A 9 1.82 2.27 -1.04
C TYR A 9 0.91 3.42 -0.56
N ALA A 10 1.43 4.34 0.25
CA ALA A 10 0.68 5.52 0.67
C ALA A 10 0.28 6.40 -0.52
N GLN A 11 1.20 6.62 -1.47
CA GLN A 11 0.95 7.36 -2.70
C GLN A 11 -0.14 6.70 -3.54
N GLU A 12 -0.11 5.37 -3.70
CA GLU A 12 -1.15 4.61 -4.40
C GLU A 12 -2.54 4.84 -3.78
N MET A 13 -2.63 4.78 -2.45
CA MET A 13 -3.88 4.98 -1.72
C MET A 13 -4.41 6.41 -1.88
N ILE A 14 -3.53 7.42 -1.82
CA ILE A 14 -3.88 8.83 -2.06
C ILE A 14 -4.40 9.02 -3.49
N MET A 15 -3.73 8.45 -4.49
CA MET A 15 -4.15 8.54 -5.89
C MET A 15 -5.52 7.88 -6.12
N ARG A 16 -5.76 6.71 -5.53
CA ARG A 16 -7.08 6.05 -5.59
C ARG A 16 -8.18 6.87 -4.93
N ALA A 17 -7.90 7.48 -3.78
CA ALA A 17 -8.84 8.36 -3.09
C ALA A 17 -9.19 9.58 -3.96
N LYS A 18 -8.19 10.25 -4.55
CA LYS A 18 -8.37 11.38 -5.48
C LYS A 18 -9.18 10.96 -6.71
N ALA A 19 -8.90 9.80 -7.30
CA ALA A 19 -9.67 9.30 -8.43
C ALA A 19 -11.14 9.03 -8.07
N LYS A 20 -11.41 8.52 -6.86
CA LYS A 20 -12.77 8.32 -6.36
C LYS A 20 -13.49 9.66 -6.17
N ALA A 21 -12.83 10.64 -5.56
CA ALA A 21 -13.39 11.99 -5.36
C ALA A 21 -13.78 12.66 -6.68
N LYS A 22 -12.89 12.65 -7.69
CA LYS A 22 -13.19 13.20 -9.02
C LYS A 22 -14.32 12.45 -9.73
N ALA A 23 -14.41 11.13 -9.54
CA ALA A 23 -15.52 10.35 -10.09
C ALA A 23 -16.87 10.69 -9.43
N THR A 24 -16.88 10.95 -8.11
CA THR A 24 -18.08 11.39 -7.40
C THR A 24 -18.49 12.81 -7.80
N GLU A 25 -17.55 13.73 -7.97
CA GLU A 25 -17.80 15.08 -8.50
C GLU A 25 -18.40 15.01 -9.91
N ALA A 26 -17.82 14.18 -10.78
CA ALA A 26 -18.35 13.96 -12.12
C ALA A 26 -19.76 13.33 -12.12
N ALA A 27 -20.11 12.52 -11.12
CA ALA A 27 -21.45 11.98 -10.98
C ALA A 27 -22.45 13.05 -10.52
N ALA A 28 -22.04 13.91 -9.57
CA ALA A 28 -22.84 15.04 -9.09
C ALA A 28 -23.16 16.02 -10.24
N LEU A 29 -22.16 16.41 -11.04
CA LEU A 29 -22.36 17.29 -12.19
C LEU A 29 -23.30 16.69 -13.25
N ARG A 30 -23.28 15.36 -13.44
CA ARG A 30 -24.24 14.69 -14.34
C ARG A 30 -25.66 14.72 -13.79
N LEU A 31 -25.83 14.65 -12.47
CA LEU A 31 -27.13 14.75 -11.82
C LEU A 31 -27.67 16.18 -11.95
N GLU A 32 -26.83 17.17 -11.69
CA GLU A 32 -27.15 18.59 -11.87
C GLU A 32 -27.57 18.91 -13.31
N ALA A 33 -26.82 18.39 -14.30
CA ALA A 33 -27.14 18.53 -15.71
C ALA A 33 -28.46 17.87 -16.15
N LYS A 34 -29.07 17.00 -15.34
CA LYS A 34 -30.41 16.44 -15.62
C LYS A 34 -31.53 17.37 -15.11
N GLY A 35 -31.26 18.16 -14.07
CA GLY A 35 -32.21 19.13 -13.52
C GLY A 35 -32.16 20.50 -14.21
N GLU A 36 -31.10 20.76 -14.99
CA GLU A 36 -30.91 22.05 -15.66
C GLU A 36 -31.84 22.24 -16.86
N LYS A 37 -32.50 23.40 -16.91
CA LYS A 37 -33.47 23.76 -17.95
C LYS A 37 -32.80 24.38 -19.17
N ARG A 38 -31.66 25.04 -18.98
CA ARG A 38 -30.90 25.67 -20.07
C ARG A 38 -30.03 24.62 -20.76
N ALA A 39 -30.29 24.37 -22.05
CA ALA A 39 -29.55 23.37 -22.83
C ALA A 39 -28.03 23.62 -22.84
N VAL A 40 -27.60 24.89 -22.90
CA VAL A 40 -26.18 25.28 -22.90
C VAL A 40 -25.51 24.94 -21.56
N GLU A 41 -26.17 25.25 -20.43
CA GLU A 41 -25.63 24.95 -19.10
C GLU A 41 -25.58 23.44 -18.84
N ALA A 42 -26.64 22.72 -19.23
CA ALA A 42 -26.66 21.26 -19.16
C ALA A 42 -25.53 20.62 -19.99
N TYR A 43 -25.22 21.20 -21.16
CA TYR A 43 -24.08 20.77 -21.98
C TYR A 43 -22.74 21.05 -21.29
N ASN A 44 -22.54 22.25 -20.76
CA ASN A 44 -21.32 22.64 -20.05
C ASN A 44 -21.06 21.75 -18.84
N LEU A 45 -22.08 21.44 -18.04
CA LEU A 45 -21.99 20.54 -16.90
C LEU A 45 -21.60 19.12 -17.32
N ARG A 46 -22.17 18.60 -18.41
CA ARG A 46 -21.80 17.28 -18.96
C ARG A 46 -20.37 17.26 -19.49
N ALA A 47 -19.91 18.34 -20.14
CA ALA A 47 -18.55 18.48 -20.62
C ALA A 47 -17.53 18.45 -19.46
N ARG A 48 -17.80 19.22 -18.39
CA ARG A 48 -17.00 19.20 -17.16
C ARG A 48 -16.98 17.82 -16.50
N ALA A 49 -18.15 17.17 -16.40
CA ALA A 49 -18.23 15.81 -15.87
C ALA A 49 -17.42 14.79 -16.68
N LYS A 50 -17.39 14.93 -18.01
CA LYS A 50 -16.58 14.09 -18.89
C LYS A 50 -15.08 14.31 -18.64
N ALA A 51 -14.63 15.55 -18.52
CA ALA A 51 -13.24 15.90 -18.21
C ALA A 51 -12.80 15.29 -16.86
N LEU A 52 -13.58 15.50 -15.79
CA LEU A 52 -13.30 14.91 -14.47
C LEU A 52 -13.27 13.37 -14.50
N SER A 53 -14.12 12.75 -15.32
CA SER A 53 -14.11 11.29 -15.49
C SER A 53 -12.84 10.79 -16.18
N ALA A 54 -12.32 11.55 -17.16
CA ALA A 54 -11.06 11.24 -17.83
C ALA A 54 -9.87 11.38 -16.87
N GLU A 55 -9.82 12.47 -16.08
CA GLU A 55 -8.80 12.65 -15.04
C GLU A 55 -8.84 11.55 -13.98
N ALA A 56 -10.05 11.16 -13.54
CA ALA A 56 -10.21 10.03 -12.63
C ALA A 56 -9.71 8.70 -13.23
N ALA A 57 -9.86 8.49 -14.54
CA ALA A 57 -9.32 7.33 -15.23
C ALA A 57 -7.78 7.36 -15.31
N GLN A 58 -7.20 8.53 -15.60
CA GLN A 58 -5.75 8.72 -15.61
C GLN A 58 -5.15 8.44 -14.23
N LEU A 59 -5.69 9.01 -13.15
CA LEU A 59 -5.24 8.76 -11.79
C LEU A 59 -5.34 7.28 -11.38
N ARG A 60 -6.36 6.54 -11.86
CA ARG A 60 -6.44 5.09 -11.63
C ARG A 60 -5.34 4.33 -12.34
N ASN A 61 -4.94 4.76 -13.53
CA ASN A 61 -3.85 4.13 -14.28
C ASN A 61 -2.50 4.42 -13.63
N GLU A 62 -2.27 5.66 -13.21
CA GLU A 62 -1.09 6.05 -12.43
C GLU A 62 -1.00 5.25 -11.12
N ALA A 63 -2.10 5.14 -10.36
CA ALA A 63 -2.14 4.33 -9.15
C ALA A 63 -1.80 2.85 -9.43
N LYS A 64 -2.20 2.29 -10.58
CA LYS A 64 -1.80 0.92 -10.97
C LYS A 64 -0.30 0.82 -11.25
N LEU A 65 0.33 1.85 -11.82
CA LEU A 65 1.76 1.89 -12.06
C LEU A 65 2.54 1.97 -10.74
N VAL A 66 2.16 2.91 -9.87
CA VAL A 66 2.75 3.05 -8.52
C VAL A 66 2.58 1.75 -7.72
N ARG A 67 1.43 1.07 -7.83
CA ARG A 67 1.25 -0.25 -7.22
C ARG A 67 2.27 -1.27 -7.71
N LYS A 68 2.54 -1.34 -9.02
CA LYS A 68 3.54 -2.27 -9.58
C LYS A 68 4.94 -1.94 -9.08
N GLU A 69 5.27 -0.66 -8.96
CA GLU A 69 6.54 -0.20 -8.38
C GLU A 69 6.66 -0.60 -6.91
N ALA A 70 5.60 -0.42 -6.12
CA ALA A 70 5.56 -0.84 -4.72
C ALA A 70 5.78 -2.36 -4.57
N VAL A 71 5.15 -3.16 -5.44
CA VAL A 71 5.34 -4.63 -5.46
C VAL A 71 6.80 -4.98 -5.74
N LYS A 72 7.39 -4.42 -6.79
CA LYS A 72 8.82 -4.63 -7.11
C LYS A 72 9.74 -4.17 -5.98
N GLY A 73 9.41 -3.04 -5.35
CA GLY A 73 10.14 -2.54 -4.19
C GLY A 73 10.11 -3.53 -3.04
N ILE A 74 8.95 -4.10 -2.72
CA ILE A 74 8.82 -5.16 -1.70
C ILE A 74 9.62 -6.40 -2.07
N GLU A 75 9.60 -6.85 -3.33
CA GLU A 75 10.37 -8.01 -3.78
C GLU A 75 11.87 -7.80 -3.54
N ILE A 76 12.40 -6.64 -3.96
CA ILE A 76 13.81 -6.28 -3.78
C ILE A 76 14.17 -6.20 -2.30
N GLN A 77 13.35 -5.52 -1.47
CA GLN A 77 13.63 -5.38 -0.05
C GLN A 77 13.56 -6.73 0.68
N ALA A 78 12.60 -7.59 0.34
CA ALA A 78 12.52 -8.94 0.89
C ALA A 78 13.79 -9.75 0.56
N GLU A 79 14.27 -9.69 -0.67
CA GLU A 79 15.50 -10.36 -1.09
C GLU A 79 16.74 -9.81 -0.37
N LEU A 80 16.83 -8.48 -0.21
CA LEU A 80 17.92 -7.84 0.52
C LEU A 80 17.95 -8.25 1.99
N MET A 81 16.79 -8.27 2.66
CA MET A 81 16.69 -8.66 4.07
C MET A 81 17.03 -10.14 4.30
N VAL A 82 16.75 -11.02 3.32
CA VAL A 82 17.18 -12.42 3.39
C VAL A 82 18.68 -12.55 3.18
N LYS A 83 19.27 -11.81 2.22
CA LYS A 83 20.70 -11.87 1.92
C LYS A 83 21.58 -11.23 2.99
N ARG A 84 21.08 -10.16 3.63
CA ARG A 84 21.82 -9.35 4.60
C ARG A 84 21.02 -9.27 5.89
N MET A 85 21.13 -10.35 6.68
CA MET A 85 20.59 -10.36 8.03
C MET A 85 21.30 -9.29 8.90
N PRO A 86 20.62 -8.75 9.93
CA PRO A 86 21.25 -7.84 10.88
C PRO A 86 22.49 -8.49 11.51
N PRO A 87 23.60 -7.75 11.67
CA PRO A 87 24.84 -8.31 12.21
C PRO A 87 24.68 -8.86 13.64
N GLU A 88 23.79 -8.25 14.42
CA GLU A 88 23.44 -8.67 15.78
C GLU A 88 22.49 -9.89 15.84
N PHE A 89 22.02 -10.42 14.69
CA PHE A 89 21.06 -11.52 14.64
C PHE A 89 21.53 -12.75 15.43
N GLY A 90 22.83 -13.08 15.38
CA GLY A 90 23.41 -14.21 16.11
C GLY A 90 23.41 -14.04 17.63
N GLY A 91 23.27 -12.81 18.14
CA GLY A 91 23.21 -12.51 19.58
C GLY A 91 21.79 -12.34 20.12
N TRP A 92 20.77 -12.48 19.28
CA TRP A 92 19.39 -12.31 19.72
C TRP A 92 18.88 -13.51 20.53
N GLY A 93 18.14 -13.21 21.60
CA GLY A 93 17.37 -14.21 22.33
C GLY A 93 16.25 -14.81 21.49
N ILE A 94 15.75 -15.98 21.91
CA ILE A 94 14.77 -16.81 21.19
C ILE A 94 13.53 -16.01 20.75
N LEU A 95 13.03 -15.11 21.61
CA LEU A 95 11.84 -14.29 21.33
C LEU A 95 12.04 -13.39 20.12
N LYS A 96 13.11 -12.59 20.11
CA LYS A 96 13.41 -11.63 19.05
C LYS A 96 13.72 -12.34 17.73
N THR A 97 14.51 -13.42 17.79
CA THR A 97 14.83 -14.24 16.62
C THR A 97 13.57 -14.85 16.00
N ARG A 98 12.68 -15.43 16.82
CA ARG A 98 11.40 -15.99 16.35
C ARG A 98 10.48 -14.92 15.74
N ALA A 99 10.39 -13.75 16.36
CA ALA A 99 9.58 -12.64 15.86
C ALA A 99 10.08 -12.17 14.48
N TYR A 100 11.39 -11.99 14.36
CA TYR A 100 12.03 -11.49 13.16
C TYR A 100 11.89 -12.48 12.00
N THR A 101 12.22 -13.75 12.19
CA THR A 101 12.09 -14.77 11.14
C THR A 101 10.66 -14.91 10.66
N LYS A 102 9.69 -14.84 11.58
CA LYS A 102 8.27 -14.91 11.22
C LYS A 102 7.79 -13.74 10.38
N LEU A 103 8.23 -12.52 10.71
CA LEU A 103 7.94 -11.33 9.90
C LEU A 103 8.67 -11.36 8.55
N LEU A 104 9.90 -11.87 8.51
CA LEU A 104 10.65 -12.04 7.27
C LEU A 104 9.98 -13.06 6.35
N ASP A 105 9.57 -14.21 6.88
CA ASP A 105 8.82 -15.24 6.15
C ASP A 105 7.50 -14.68 5.61
N LEU A 106 6.81 -13.86 6.41
CA LEU A 106 5.60 -13.17 5.97
C LEU A 106 5.89 -12.23 4.80
N LEU A 107 6.93 -11.39 4.91
CA LEU A 107 7.32 -10.45 3.87
C LEU A 107 7.69 -11.18 2.58
N VAL A 108 8.52 -12.22 2.66
CA VAL A 108 8.93 -13.06 1.52
C VAL A 108 7.73 -13.78 0.92
N SER A 109 6.80 -14.29 1.76
CA SER A 109 5.56 -14.90 1.29
C SER A 109 4.71 -13.90 0.50
N GLN A 110 4.58 -12.66 0.98
CA GLN A 110 3.85 -11.63 0.25
C GLN A 110 4.54 -11.27 -1.05
N ALA A 111 5.86 -11.09 -1.05
CA ALA A 111 6.65 -10.78 -2.25
C ALA A 111 6.46 -11.81 -3.38
N LYS A 112 6.30 -13.11 -3.05
CA LYS A 112 6.13 -14.18 -4.04
C LYS A 112 4.69 -14.36 -4.55
N ARG A 113 3.71 -13.65 -3.99
CA ARG A 113 2.30 -13.81 -4.39
C ARG A 113 2.03 -13.09 -5.71
N VAL A 114 1.20 -13.70 -6.56
CA VAL A 114 0.64 -13.05 -7.76
C VAL A 114 -0.13 -11.77 -7.41
N GLN A 115 -0.79 -11.76 -6.25
CA GLN A 115 -1.48 -10.60 -5.70
C GLN A 115 -1.06 -10.39 -4.24
N PRO A 116 0.01 -9.61 -4.00
CA PRO A 116 0.48 -9.34 -2.65
C PRO A 116 -0.51 -8.43 -1.91
N ASN A 117 -0.65 -8.67 -0.61
CA ASN A 117 -1.25 -7.70 0.30
C ASN A 117 -0.19 -6.64 0.65
N LEU A 118 -0.17 -5.54 -0.11
CA LEU A 118 0.82 -4.47 0.06
C LEU A 118 0.74 -3.79 1.43
N ALA A 119 -0.45 -3.67 2.03
CA ALA A 119 -0.58 -3.12 3.37
C ALA A 119 0.18 -3.99 4.38
N LEU A 120 -0.01 -5.30 4.29
CA LEU A 120 0.63 -6.26 5.17
C LEU A 120 2.15 -6.32 4.94
N ALA A 121 2.57 -6.33 3.68
CA ALA A 121 3.98 -6.39 3.30
C ALA A 121 4.75 -5.13 3.72
N THR A 122 4.17 -3.94 3.50
CA THR A 122 4.80 -2.68 3.92
C THR A 122 4.86 -2.55 5.43
N GLN A 123 3.82 -2.96 6.16
CA GLN A 123 3.85 -3.04 7.63
C GLN A 123 4.94 -3.98 8.13
N ALA A 124 5.03 -5.20 7.56
CA ALA A 124 6.06 -6.17 7.93
C ALA A 124 7.47 -5.61 7.69
N HIS A 125 7.70 -5.01 6.52
CA HIS A 125 8.97 -4.38 6.17
C HIS A 125 9.34 -3.25 7.13
N THR A 126 8.41 -2.33 7.44
CA THR A 126 8.66 -1.23 8.39
C THR A 126 8.96 -1.75 9.79
N LEU A 127 8.23 -2.77 10.26
CA LEU A 127 8.50 -3.39 11.57
C LEU A 127 9.88 -4.05 11.59
N LEU A 128 10.26 -4.77 10.53
CA LEU A 128 11.57 -5.39 10.41
C LEU A 128 12.68 -4.33 10.46
N LEU A 129 12.56 -3.21 9.75
CA LEU A 129 13.54 -2.12 9.84
C LEU A 129 13.62 -1.51 11.26
N GLY A 130 12.52 -1.53 12.01
CA GLY A 130 12.43 -1.05 13.39
C GLY A 130 12.81 -2.08 14.47
N HIS A 131 13.37 -3.25 14.10
CA HIS A 131 13.62 -4.34 15.05
C HIS A 131 14.49 -3.96 16.26
N ALA A 132 15.29 -2.89 16.14
CA ALA A 132 16.16 -2.41 17.22
C ALA A 132 15.36 -1.86 18.41
N ALA A 133 14.19 -1.29 18.15
CA ALA A 133 13.34 -0.65 19.16
C ALA A 133 12.30 -1.60 19.79
N TRP A 134 12.25 -2.87 19.36
CA TRP A 134 11.25 -3.80 19.88
C TRP A 134 11.47 -4.12 21.35
N THR A 135 10.39 -4.02 22.11
CA THR A 135 10.30 -4.57 23.47
C THR A 135 10.10 -6.09 23.44
N ASP A 136 10.37 -6.78 24.55
CA ASP A 136 10.12 -8.22 24.67
C ASP A 136 8.63 -8.57 24.47
N ALA A 137 7.73 -7.69 24.92
CA ALA A 137 6.29 -7.84 24.74
C ALA A 137 5.91 -7.80 23.25
N GLU A 138 6.48 -6.86 22.50
CA GLU A 138 6.26 -6.74 21.04
C GLU A 138 6.85 -7.93 20.29
N ALA A 139 8.08 -8.33 20.62
CA ALA A 139 8.71 -9.51 20.05
C ALA A 139 7.86 -10.77 20.30
N ASN A 140 7.31 -10.94 21.50
CA ASN A 140 6.43 -12.07 21.81
C ASN A 140 5.13 -12.01 20.98
N ARG A 141 4.47 -10.86 20.90
CA ARG A 141 3.26 -10.65 20.08
C ARG A 141 3.51 -11.04 18.62
N LEU A 142 4.59 -10.52 18.04
CA LEU A 142 4.99 -10.78 16.65
C LEU A 142 5.36 -12.26 16.44
N GLY A 143 6.08 -12.86 17.39
CA GLY A 143 6.42 -14.29 17.38
C GLY A 143 5.19 -15.21 17.47
N CYS A 144 4.09 -14.76 18.06
CA CYS A 144 2.84 -15.50 18.20
C CYS A 144 1.82 -15.30 17.07
N LEU A 145 2.15 -14.52 16.02
CA LEU A 145 1.24 -14.32 14.89
C LEU A 145 0.79 -15.66 14.25
N PRO A 146 -0.44 -15.78 13.72
CA PRO A 146 -0.83 -16.98 12.98
C PRO A 146 -0.01 -17.12 11.69
N LYS A 147 -0.02 -18.30 11.06
CA LYS A 147 0.74 -18.58 9.82
C LYS A 147 0.37 -17.63 8.65
N ASN A 148 -0.88 -17.18 8.60
CA ASN A 148 -1.41 -16.26 7.59
C ASN A 148 -2.17 -15.11 8.29
N PRO A 149 -1.47 -14.13 8.88
CA PRO A 149 -2.11 -13.02 9.55
C PRO A 149 -2.82 -12.11 8.54
N LYS A 150 -4.00 -11.61 8.92
CA LYS A 150 -4.76 -10.63 8.12
C LYS A 150 -4.28 -9.20 8.38
N SER A 151 -3.76 -8.91 9.57
CA SER A 151 -3.10 -7.65 9.96
C SER A 151 -1.95 -7.90 10.94
N LEU A 152 -1.09 -6.89 11.07
CA LEU A 152 -0.01 -6.83 12.07
C LEU A 152 -0.26 -5.79 13.18
N ALA A 153 -1.39 -5.08 13.10
CA ALA A 153 -1.97 -4.32 14.19
C ALA A 153 -2.48 -5.29 15.27
#